data_AF-A0A8S1F4A0-F1
#
_entry.id   AF-A0A8S1F4A0-F1
#
_cell.length_a   1.000
_cell.length_b   1.000
_cell.length_c   1.000
_cell.angle_alpha   90.00
_cell.angle_beta   90.00
_cell.angle_gamma   90.00
#
_symmetry.space_group_name_H-M   'P 1'
#
loop_
_entity.id
_entity.type
_entity.pdbx_description
1 polymer ?
#
loop_
_entity_poly.entity_id
_entity_poly.type
_entity_poly.pdbx_seq_one_letter_code
_entity_poly.pdbx_strand_id
1 'polypeptide(L)'
;MYGLYDEFQITLNCPHSPPNSSFTLCHAQAAFLSGICEAMLCPLERVQVLLQATKFHSRYKNTLQVFMELKQYGLKEYYRGFSVIIARNSLSNTLFFTLREPLKNRIIETKRIPESAQQLVGDFVAGSLLGASISTLFYPLGVVKNHMQAKINKPYDNAFHIFRHIWHLRDRSIRALYLGVHLNFTRSLVAWGITNSMYGILRRALSTFE
;
A
#
# COMPACT_ATOMS: atom_id res chain seq x y z
N MET A 1 -4.84 -6.07 4.79
CA MET A 1 -4.91 -4.75 5.44
C MET A 1 -5.93 -4.69 6.55
N TYR A 2 -7.21 -4.46 6.25
CA TYR A 2 -8.25 -4.24 7.28
C TYR A 2 -8.36 -5.36 8.32
N GLY A 3 -8.45 -6.62 7.90
CA GLY A 3 -8.54 -7.74 8.86
C GLY A 3 -7.34 -7.85 9.80
N LEU A 4 -6.11 -7.73 9.28
CA LEU A 4 -4.90 -7.76 10.13
C LEU A 4 -4.85 -6.56 11.08
N TYR A 5 -5.28 -5.38 10.62
CA TYR A 5 -5.37 -4.21 11.47
C TYR A 5 -6.36 -4.40 12.61
N ASP A 6 -7.57 -4.89 12.30
CA ASP A 6 -8.63 -5.15 13.29
C ASP A 6 -8.15 -6.21 14.32
N GLU A 7 -7.50 -7.30 13.88
CA GLU A 7 -6.87 -8.29 14.76
C GLU A 7 -5.79 -7.71 15.68
N PHE A 8 -4.91 -6.86 15.15
CA PHE A 8 -3.88 -6.20 15.97
C PHE A 8 -4.47 -5.16 16.92
N GLN A 9 -5.57 -4.50 16.56
CA GLN A 9 -6.28 -3.61 17.49
C GLN A 9 -6.84 -4.40 18.68
N ILE A 10 -7.46 -5.56 18.43
CA ILE A 10 -7.99 -6.44 19.47
C ILE A 10 -6.85 -6.97 20.34
N THR A 11 -5.79 -7.48 19.72
CA THR A 11 -4.62 -8.05 20.43
C THR A 11 -3.92 -7.02 21.32
N LEU A 12 -3.87 -5.75 20.88
CA LEU A 12 -3.26 -4.66 21.64
C LEU A 12 -4.22 -3.97 22.62
N ASN A 13 -5.47 -4.45 22.74
CA ASN A 13 -6.54 -3.84 23.54
C ASN A 13 -6.71 -2.33 23.24
N CYS A 14 -6.61 -1.94 21.96
CA CYS A 14 -6.87 -0.57 21.57
C CYS A 14 -8.39 -0.28 21.70
N PRO A 15 -8.81 0.83 22.32
CA PRO A 15 -10.24 1.16 22.43
C PRO A 15 -10.88 1.28 21.05
N HIS A 16 -12.03 0.64 20.86
CA HIS A 16 -12.85 0.77 19.65
C HIS A 16 -13.44 2.18 19.61
N SER A 17 -12.84 3.04 18.78
CA SER A 17 -13.16 4.45 18.57
C SER A 17 -12.51 5.41 19.58
N PRO A 18 -11.69 6.38 19.11
CA PRO A 18 -11.32 7.50 19.96
C PRO A 18 -12.53 8.41 20.15
N PRO A 19 -12.95 8.72 21.39
CA PRO A 19 -13.69 9.96 21.62
C PRO A 19 -12.75 11.11 21.21
N ASN A 20 -13.10 11.83 20.16
CA ASN A 20 -12.42 13.04 19.69
C ASN A 20 -10.90 12.93 19.38
N SER A 21 -10.60 12.70 18.10
CA SER A 21 -9.46 13.24 17.33
C SER A 21 -8.00 12.88 17.67
N SER A 22 -7.69 12.17 18.75
CA SER A 22 -6.28 11.92 19.08
C SER A 22 -5.70 10.69 18.40
N PHE A 23 -4.64 10.92 17.62
CA PHE A 23 -3.59 9.96 17.27
C PHE A 23 -3.31 9.04 18.46
N THR A 24 -3.94 7.86 18.48
CA THR A 24 -3.69 6.91 19.55
C THR A 24 -2.50 6.08 19.10
N LEU A 25 -1.37 6.19 19.81
CA LEU A 25 -0.15 5.44 19.54
C LEU A 25 -0.43 3.94 19.32
N CYS A 26 -1.42 3.40 20.02
CA CYS A 26 -1.95 2.03 19.86
C CYS A 26 -2.42 1.73 18.43
N HIS A 27 -3.26 2.59 17.82
CA HIS A 27 -3.73 2.40 16.45
C HIS A 27 -2.60 2.54 15.43
N ALA A 28 -1.65 3.46 15.66
CA ALA A 28 -0.49 3.60 14.80
C ALA A 28 0.40 2.34 14.84
N GLN A 29 0.58 1.73 16.02
CA GLN A 29 1.29 0.46 16.21
C GLN A 29 0.58 -0.71 15.54
N ALA A 30 -0.74 -0.86 15.72
CA ALA A 30 -1.54 -1.89 15.06
C ALA A 30 -1.43 -1.81 13.53
N ALA A 31 -1.54 -0.60 12.98
CA ALA A 31 -1.38 -0.35 11.54
C ALA A 31 0.05 -0.65 11.04
N PHE A 32 1.06 -0.33 11.84
CA PHE A 32 2.46 -0.59 11.51
C PHE A 32 2.75 -2.11 11.44
N LEU A 33 2.26 -2.87 12.42
CA LEU A 33 2.35 -4.34 12.47
C LEU A 33 1.60 -4.99 11.31
N SER A 34 0.39 -4.51 11.00
CA SER A 34 -0.35 -4.96 9.82
C SER A 34 0.48 -4.77 8.53
N GLY A 35 1.18 -3.65 8.38
CA GLY A 35 2.06 -3.41 7.22
C GLY A 35 3.27 -4.36 7.15
N ILE A 36 3.82 -4.79 8.30
CA ILE A 36 4.89 -5.81 8.34
C ILE A 36 4.35 -7.16 7.89
N CYS A 37 3.19 -7.58 8.40
CA CYS A 37 2.56 -8.83 8.00
C CYS A 37 2.23 -8.85 6.50
N GLU A 38 1.77 -7.73 5.94
CA GLU A 38 1.57 -7.62 4.49
C GLU A 38 2.85 -7.77 3.69
N ALA A 39 3.99 -7.32 4.23
CA ALA A 39 5.28 -7.49 3.57
C ALA A 39 5.65 -8.98 3.39
N MET A 40 5.09 -9.90 4.20
CA MET A 40 5.30 -11.35 4.02
C MET A 40 4.81 -11.85 2.64
N LEU A 41 3.89 -11.12 2.00
CA LEU A 41 3.44 -11.39 0.63
C LEU A 41 4.43 -10.89 -0.45
N CYS A 42 5.61 -10.42 -0.06
CA CYS A 42 6.70 -10.00 -0.96
C CYS A 42 6.98 -10.99 -2.12
N PRO A 43 7.00 -12.32 -1.92
CA PRO A 43 7.20 -13.26 -3.04
C PRO A 43 6.16 -13.11 -4.15
N LEU A 44 4.89 -12.90 -3.79
CA LEU A 44 3.80 -12.69 -4.74
C LEU A 44 3.92 -11.34 -5.44
N GLU A 45 4.22 -10.28 -4.69
CA GLU A 45 4.49 -8.95 -5.28
C GLU A 45 5.66 -9.01 -6.27
N ARG A 46 6.72 -9.74 -5.94
CA ARG A 46 7.89 -9.87 -6.82
C ARG A 46 7.52 -10.58 -8.12
N VAL A 47 6.76 -11.68 -8.06
CA VAL A 47 6.32 -12.39 -9.27
C VAL A 47 5.45 -11.49 -10.15
N GLN A 48 4.57 -10.69 -9.56
CA GLN A 48 3.78 -9.69 -10.30
C GLN A 48 4.68 -8.67 -11.01
N VAL A 49 5.69 -8.13 -10.33
CA VAL A 49 6.64 -7.17 -10.94
C VAL A 49 7.40 -7.81 -12.11
N LEU A 50 7.82 -9.07 -11.98
CA LEU A 50 8.53 -9.78 -13.04
C LEU A 50 7.64 -10.07 -14.26
N LEU A 51 6.36 -10.42 -14.04
CA LEU A 51 5.40 -10.61 -15.13
C LEU A 51 5.03 -9.31 -15.84
N GLN A 52 4.96 -8.19 -15.10
CA GLN A 52 4.64 -6.87 -15.66
C GLN A 52 5.84 -6.20 -16.35
N ALA A 53 7.06 -6.65 -16.11
CA ALA A 53 8.24 -6.10 -16.72
C ALA A 53 8.36 -6.54 -18.20
N THR A 54 8.33 -5.58 -19.12
CA THR A 54 8.39 -5.80 -20.58
C THR A 54 9.58 -6.69 -21.00
N LYS A 55 10.72 -6.57 -20.31
CA LYS A 55 11.93 -7.38 -20.56
C LYS A 55 11.68 -8.89 -20.47
N PHE A 56 10.73 -9.33 -19.66
CA PHE A 56 10.47 -10.74 -19.41
C PHE A 56 9.17 -11.25 -20.05
N HIS A 57 8.47 -10.41 -20.82
CA HIS A 57 7.17 -10.76 -21.39
C HIS A 57 7.23 -11.95 -22.37
N SER A 58 8.34 -12.10 -23.10
CA SER A 58 8.59 -13.26 -23.97
C SER A 58 9.04 -14.51 -23.19
N ARG A 59 9.56 -14.33 -21.96
CA ARG A 59 10.16 -15.40 -21.15
C ARG A 59 9.17 -16.04 -20.18
N TYR A 60 8.28 -15.25 -19.58
CA TYR A 60 7.33 -15.74 -18.57
C TYR A 60 5.90 -15.55 -19.05
N LYS A 61 5.18 -16.66 -19.22
CA LYS A 61 3.75 -16.64 -19.58
C LYS A 61 2.84 -16.80 -18.36
N ASN A 62 3.34 -17.46 -17.30
CA ASN A 62 2.56 -17.84 -16.14
C ASN A 62 3.31 -17.57 -14.83
N THR A 63 2.56 -17.29 -13.77
CA THR A 63 3.07 -17.13 -12.38
C THR A 63 3.92 -18.31 -11.94
N LEU A 64 3.51 -19.54 -12.24
CA LEU A 64 4.23 -20.76 -11.86
C LEU A 64 5.63 -20.84 -12.49
N GLN A 65 5.78 -20.39 -13.74
CA GLN A 65 7.07 -20.39 -14.43
C GLN A 65 8.06 -19.46 -13.72
N VAL A 66 7.59 -18.29 -13.27
CA VAL A 66 8.43 -17.35 -12.51
C VAL A 66 8.82 -17.97 -11.16
N PHE A 67 7.90 -18.62 -10.47
CA PHE A 67 8.22 -19.30 -9.21
C PHE A 67 9.26 -20.40 -9.39
N MET A 68 9.13 -21.24 -10.42
CA MET A 68 10.09 -22.30 -10.73
C MET A 68 11.47 -21.75 -11.10
N GLU A 69 11.51 -20.67 -11.87
CA GLU A 69 12.76 -19.98 -12.23
C GLU A 69 13.47 -19.43 -10.98
N LEU A 70 12.74 -18.71 -10.13
CA LEU A 70 13.30 -18.12 -8.91
C LEU A 70 13.82 -19.19 -7.95
N LYS A 71 13.25 -20.41 -7.97
CA LYS A 71 13.68 -21.53 -7.12
C LYS A 71 15.13 -21.91 -7.38
N GLN A 72 15.60 -21.77 -8.63
CA GLN A 72 16.97 -22.09 -9.03
C GLN A 72 18.02 -21.20 -8.35
N TYR A 73 17.63 -19.97 -7.95
CA TYR A 73 18.50 -19.00 -7.29
C TYR A 73 18.36 -19.00 -5.75
N GLY A 74 17.51 -19.89 -5.21
CA GLY A 74 17.29 -20.07 -3.78
C GLY A 74 16.20 -19.17 -3.17
N LEU A 75 15.82 -19.50 -1.93
CA LEU A 75 14.67 -18.88 -1.25
C LEU A 75 14.85 -17.37 -0.96
N LYS A 76 16.09 -16.93 -0.77
CA LYS A 76 16.40 -15.50 -0.54
C LYS A 76 15.97 -14.63 -1.72
N GLU A 77 15.99 -15.18 -2.93
CA GLU A 77 15.66 -14.44 -4.13
C GLU A 77 14.19 -13.99 -4.11
N TYR A 78 13.25 -14.75 -3.55
CA TYR A 78 11.86 -14.31 -3.45
C TYR A 78 11.67 -13.02 -2.63
N TYR A 79 12.55 -12.74 -1.67
CA TYR A 79 12.43 -11.63 -0.72
C TYR A 79 13.29 -10.40 -1.10
N ARG A 80 13.70 -10.27 -2.36
CA ARG A 80 14.44 -9.08 -2.81
C ARG A 80 13.58 -7.82 -2.70
N GLY A 81 14.10 -6.80 -2.02
CA GLY A 81 13.38 -5.55 -1.76
C GLY A 81 12.46 -5.59 -0.54
N PHE A 82 12.47 -6.68 0.24
CA PHE A 82 11.61 -6.84 1.43
C PHE A 82 11.70 -5.67 2.42
N SER A 83 12.89 -5.13 2.68
CA SER A 83 13.07 -3.97 3.57
C SER A 83 12.33 -2.71 3.07
N VAL A 84 12.35 -2.47 1.75
CA VAL A 84 11.62 -1.34 1.14
C VAL A 84 10.11 -1.56 1.22
N ILE A 85 9.66 -2.80 1.11
CA ILE A 85 8.24 -3.17 1.22
C ILE A 85 7.75 -2.97 2.65
N ILE A 86 8.49 -3.42 3.66
CA ILE A 86 8.16 -3.16 5.07
C ILE A 86 8.03 -1.65 5.28
N ALA A 87 9.06 -0.88 4.92
CA ALA A 87 9.03 0.57 5.12
C ALA A 87 7.84 1.22 4.43
N ARG A 88 7.57 0.87 3.16
CA ARG A 88 6.45 1.39 2.39
C ARG A 88 5.10 1.01 3.01
N ASN A 89 4.86 -0.28 3.25
CA ASN A 89 3.56 -0.79 3.68
C ASN A 89 3.25 -0.33 5.11
N SER A 90 4.20 -0.43 6.04
CA SER A 90 4.00 0.01 7.42
C SER A 90 3.73 1.51 7.51
N LEU A 91 4.54 2.35 6.84
CA LEU A 91 4.31 3.79 6.85
C LEU A 91 2.99 4.18 6.13
N SER A 92 2.68 3.53 5.02
CA SER A 92 1.42 3.78 4.29
C SER A 92 0.21 3.41 5.12
N ASN A 93 0.21 2.24 5.76
CA ASN A 93 -0.91 1.76 6.57
C ASN A 93 -1.09 2.64 7.81
N THR A 94 0.01 2.99 8.51
CA THR A 94 -0.05 3.89 9.66
C THR A 94 -0.66 5.23 9.27
N LEU A 95 -0.21 5.87 8.19
CA LEU A 95 -0.80 7.13 7.73
C LEU A 95 -2.27 6.97 7.32
N PHE A 96 -2.61 5.89 6.63
CA PHE A 96 -3.96 5.65 6.14
C PHE A 96 -4.95 5.49 7.29
N PHE A 97 -4.71 4.55 8.20
CA PHE A 97 -5.63 4.27 9.32
C PHE A 97 -5.72 5.41 10.32
N THR A 98 -4.65 6.18 10.49
CA THR A 98 -4.62 7.34 11.39
C THR A 98 -5.39 8.53 10.82
N LEU A 99 -5.22 8.82 9.52
CA LEU A 99 -5.76 10.05 8.91
C LEU A 99 -7.14 9.86 8.27
N ARG A 100 -7.60 8.61 8.09
CA ARG A 100 -8.89 8.31 7.45
C ARG A 100 -10.07 8.93 8.18
N GLU A 101 -10.20 8.70 9.49
CA GLU A 101 -11.36 9.19 10.27
C GLU A 101 -11.39 10.73 10.36
N PRO A 102 -10.29 11.43 10.70
CA PRO A 102 -10.28 12.90 10.67
C PRO A 102 -10.64 13.48 9.31
N LEU A 103 -10.16 12.88 8.21
CA LEU A 103 -10.45 13.34 6.87
C LEU A 103 -11.93 13.12 6.51
N LYS A 104 -12.48 11.96 6.86
CA LYS A 104 -13.89 11.62 6.64
C LYS A 104 -14.81 12.60 7.36
N ASN A 105 -14.56 12.88 8.64
CA ASN A 105 -15.38 13.80 9.42
C ASN A 105 -15.37 15.22 8.82
N ARG A 106 -14.19 15.73 8.45
CA ARG A 106 -14.08 17.04 7.78
C ARG A 106 -14.84 17.11 6.45
N ILE A 107 -14.81 16.03 5.65
CA ILE A 107 -15.53 15.99 4.36
C ILE A 107 -17.04 16.01 4.58
N ILE A 108 -17.55 15.23 5.54
CA ILE A 108 -18.98 15.15 5.86
C ILE A 108 -19.48 16.51 6.35
N GLU A 109 -18.76 17.16 7.26
CA GLU A 109 -19.08 18.49 7.80
C GLU A 109 -19.11 19.55 6.69
N THR A 110 -18.10 19.56 5.82
CA THR A 110 -17.95 20.59 4.78
C THR A 110 -19.01 20.49 3.69
N LYS A 111 -19.38 19.27 3.27
CA LYS A 111 -20.27 19.05 2.11
C LYS A 111 -21.75 18.88 2.45
N ARG A 112 -22.14 18.91 3.74
CA ARG A 112 -23.53 18.70 4.21
C ARG A 112 -24.24 17.57 3.46
N ILE A 113 -23.56 16.44 3.31
CA ILE A 113 -24.06 15.28 2.55
C ILE A 113 -25.32 14.74 3.26
N PRO A 114 -26.36 14.27 2.57
CA PRO A 114 -27.52 13.64 3.21
C PRO A 114 -27.12 12.39 3.98
N GLU A 115 -27.70 12.16 5.16
CA GLU A 115 -27.33 11.08 6.10
C GLU A 115 -27.28 9.69 5.45
N SER A 116 -28.20 9.41 4.52
CA SER A 116 -28.25 8.15 3.77
C SER A 116 -27.01 7.89 2.90
N ALA A 117 -26.36 8.95 2.40
CA ALA A 117 -25.19 8.87 1.54
C ALA A 117 -23.88 9.27 2.25
N GLN A 118 -23.96 9.92 3.43
CA GLN A 118 -22.81 10.43 4.19
C GLN A 118 -21.73 9.37 4.37
N GLN A 119 -22.14 8.16 4.77
CA GLN A 119 -21.15 7.14 5.08
C GLN A 119 -20.52 6.55 3.82
N LEU A 120 -21.29 6.26 2.76
CA LEU A 120 -20.75 5.68 1.53
C LEU A 120 -19.89 6.69 0.75
N VAL A 121 -20.38 7.92 0.58
CA VAL A 121 -19.65 9.00 -0.10
C VAL A 121 -18.48 9.47 0.75
N GLY A 122 -18.64 9.55 2.08
CA GLY A 122 -17.56 9.88 3.00
C GLY A 122 -16.43 8.86 2.96
N ASP A 123 -16.75 7.55 3.03
CA ASP A 123 -15.77 6.47 2.92
C ASP A 123 -15.09 6.46 1.53
N PHE A 124 -15.84 6.71 0.46
CA PHE A 124 -15.29 6.79 -0.90
C PHE A 124 -14.31 7.96 -1.03
N VAL A 125 -14.75 9.19 -0.71
CA VAL A 125 -13.98 10.42 -0.95
C VAL A 125 -12.78 10.49 -0.02
N ALA A 126 -12.97 10.19 1.27
CA ALA A 126 -11.86 10.16 2.22
C ALA A 126 -10.84 9.06 1.85
N GLY A 127 -11.33 7.84 1.56
CA GLY A 127 -10.48 6.71 1.19
C GLY A 127 -9.71 6.95 -0.11
N SER A 128 -10.38 7.44 -1.15
CA SER A 128 -9.77 7.72 -2.46
C SER A 128 -8.73 8.84 -2.39
N LEU A 129 -9.06 9.98 -1.77
CA LEU A 129 -8.15 11.12 -1.68
C LEU A 129 -6.93 10.80 -0.80
N LEU A 130 -7.16 10.18 0.36
CA LEU A 130 -6.08 9.79 1.26
C LEU A 130 -5.19 8.72 0.64
N GLY A 131 -5.80 7.67 0.07
CA GLY A 131 -5.06 6.59 -0.60
C GLY A 131 -4.24 7.07 -1.79
N ALA A 132 -4.80 7.95 -2.62
CA ALA A 132 -4.08 8.55 -3.75
C ALA A 132 -2.92 9.47 -3.28
N SER A 133 -3.13 10.25 -2.21
CA SER A 133 -2.10 11.12 -1.63
C SER A 133 -0.96 10.32 -1.02
N ILE A 134 -1.26 9.29 -0.22
CA ILE A 134 -0.26 8.38 0.37
C ILE A 134 0.51 7.64 -0.72
N SER A 135 -0.19 7.15 -1.75
CA SER A 135 0.45 6.47 -2.88
C SER A 135 1.40 7.38 -3.67
N THR A 136 1.06 8.66 -3.76
CA THR A 136 1.91 9.69 -4.37
C THR A 136 3.13 9.97 -3.49
N LEU A 137 2.93 10.18 -2.19
CA LEU A 137 4.00 10.42 -1.23
C LEU A 137 5.05 9.30 -1.23
N PHE A 138 4.60 8.04 -1.26
CA PHE A 138 5.49 6.87 -1.29
C PHE A 138 5.85 6.38 -2.70
N TYR A 139 5.55 7.16 -3.73
CA TYR A 139 5.88 6.81 -5.11
C TYR A 139 7.38 6.52 -5.31
N PRO A 140 8.32 7.32 -4.78
CA PRO A 140 9.75 7.04 -4.90
C PRO A 140 10.17 5.69 -4.32
N LEU A 141 9.59 5.28 -3.17
CA LEU A 141 9.85 3.97 -2.59
C LEU A 141 9.32 2.86 -3.49
N GLY A 142 8.18 3.06 -4.13
CA GLY A 142 7.65 2.15 -5.15
C GLY A 142 8.59 1.97 -6.34
N VAL A 143 9.22 3.06 -6.82
CA VAL A 143 10.20 3.02 -7.90
C VAL A 143 11.44 2.20 -7.50
N VAL A 144 11.99 2.45 -6.31
CA VAL A 144 13.12 1.67 -5.76
C VAL A 144 12.76 0.20 -5.62
N LYS A 145 11.59 -0.10 -5.05
CA LYS A 145 11.07 -1.47 -4.89
C LYS A 145 11.01 -2.20 -6.23
N ASN A 146 10.37 -1.59 -7.23
CA ASN A 146 10.20 -2.20 -8.55
C ASN A 146 11.55 -2.45 -9.24
N HIS A 147 12.49 -1.51 -9.12
CA HIS A 147 13.84 -1.69 -9.67
C HIS A 147 14.61 -2.82 -8.97
N MET A 148 14.45 -2.96 -7.64
CA MET A 148 15.02 -4.09 -6.90
C MET A 148 14.39 -5.42 -7.32
N GLN A 149 13.06 -5.50 -7.38
CA GLN A 149 12.33 -6.73 -7.70
C GLN A 149 12.46 -7.18 -9.16
N ALA A 150 12.73 -6.25 -10.09
CA ALA A 150 12.94 -6.56 -11.50
C ALA A 150 14.30 -7.22 -11.82
N LYS A 151 15.21 -7.34 -10.84
CA LYS A 151 16.52 -8.00 -11.02
C LYS A 151 16.43 -9.49 -10.70
N ILE A 152 16.95 -10.32 -11.59
CA ILE A 152 17.11 -11.77 -11.41
C ILE A 152 18.59 -12.12 -11.58
N ASN A 153 19.13 -12.97 -10.72
CA ASN A 153 20.52 -13.44 -10.76
C ASN A 153 21.56 -12.30 -10.83
N LYS A 154 21.37 -11.27 -10.00
CA LYS A 154 22.29 -10.13 -9.84
C LYS A 154 22.68 -9.99 -8.37
N PRO A 155 23.78 -9.31 -8.03
CA PRO A 155 24.12 -9.02 -6.64
C PRO A 155 22.97 -8.33 -5.88
N TYR A 156 22.90 -8.54 -4.57
CA TYR A 156 21.94 -7.85 -3.71
C TYR A 156 22.46 -6.44 -3.46
N ASP A 157 21.79 -5.46 -4.06
CA ASP A 157 22.10 -4.05 -3.82
C ASP A 157 21.33 -3.52 -2.62
N ASN A 158 21.97 -2.65 -1.83
CA ASN A 158 21.27 -1.89 -0.80
C ASN A 158 20.21 -0.97 -1.42
N ALA A 159 19.06 -0.81 -0.75
CA ALA A 159 17.98 0.06 -1.22
C ALA A 159 18.45 1.50 -1.46
N PHE A 160 19.32 2.00 -0.58
CA PHE A 160 19.92 3.33 -0.73
C PHE A 160 20.87 3.43 -1.93
N HIS A 161 21.62 2.36 -2.24
CA HIS A 161 22.46 2.29 -3.43
C HIS A 161 21.60 2.35 -4.70
N ILE A 162 20.50 1.59 -4.74
CA ILE A 162 19.53 1.63 -5.85
C ILE A 162 18.88 3.00 -5.97
N PHE A 163 18.47 3.61 -4.85
CA PHE A 163 17.90 4.95 -4.86
C PHE A 163 18.88 5.98 -5.44
N ARG A 164 20.14 6.00 -4.98
CA ARG A 164 21.18 6.87 -5.56
C ARG A 164 21.40 6.58 -7.04
N HIS A 165 21.48 5.32 -7.43
CA HIS A 165 21.66 4.94 -8.83
C HIS A 165 20.51 5.50 -9.70
N ILE A 166 19.26 5.32 -9.27
CA ILE A 166 18.08 5.88 -9.96
C ILE A 166 18.13 7.40 -9.96
N TRP A 167 18.51 8.02 -8.85
CA TRP A 167 18.65 9.47 -8.74
C TRP A 167 19.65 10.04 -9.76
N HIS A 168 20.78 9.36 -9.95
CA HIS A 168 21.77 9.71 -10.98
C HIS A 168 21.26 9.46 -12.40
N LEU A 169 20.58 8.33 -12.66
CA LEU A 169 19.98 8.03 -13.97
C LEU A 169 18.83 8.98 -14.36
N ARG A 170 18.25 9.68 -13.40
CA ARG A 170 17.14 10.63 -13.57
C ARG A 170 17.63 12.08 -13.52
N ASP A 171 18.90 12.32 -13.84
CA ASP A 171 19.54 13.65 -13.88
C ASP A 171 19.36 14.46 -12.59
N ARG A 172 19.27 13.77 -11.43
CA ARG A 172 19.00 14.37 -10.12
C ARG A 172 17.73 15.24 -10.10
N SER A 173 16.72 14.88 -10.90
CA SER A 173 15.48 15.63 -11.03
C SER A 173 14.33 14.97 -10.27
N ILE A 174 13.69 15.73 -9.38
CA ILE A 174 12.48 15.29 -8.66
C ILE A 174 11.35 14.99 -9.66
N ARG A 175 11.20 15.82 -10.69
CA ARG A 175 10.17 15.60 -11.73
C ARG A 175 10.36 14.26 -12.44
N ALA A 176 11.61 13.91 -12.75
CA ALA A 176 11.94 12.65 -13.41
C ALA A 176 11.75 11.43 -12.48
N LEU A 177 11.93 11.59 -11.17
CA LEU A 177 11.63 10.55 -10.18
C LEU A 177 10.13 10.25 -10.06
N TYR A 178 9.29 11.27 -10.25
CA TYR A 178 7.83 11.17 -10.25
C TYR A 178 7.22 10.95 -11.64
N LEU A 179 8.02 10.54 -12.62
CA LEU A 179 7.52 10.23 -13.96
C LEU A 179 6.53 9.06 -13.91
N GLY A 180 5.28 9.31 -14.31
CA GLY A 180 4.18 8.35 -14.22
C GLY A 180 3.34 8.44 -12.95
N VAL A 181 3.60 9.43 -12.08
CA VAL A 181 2.83 9.64 -10.84
C VAL A 181 1.35 9.89 -11.10
N HIS A 182 0.99 10.57 -12.20
CA HIS A 182 -0.39 10.87 -12.56
C HIS A 182 -1.20 9.59 -12.81
N LEU A 183 -0.63 8.61 -13.54
CA LEU A 183 -1.25 7.30 -13.75
C LEU A 183 -1.41 6.55 -12.42
N ASN A 184 -0.39 6.61 -11.57
CA ASN A 184 -0.46 5.99 -10.25
C ASN A 184 -1.51 6.67 -9.36
N PHE A 185 -1.61 8.00 -9.40
CA PHE A 185 -2.60 8.76 -8.65
C PHE A 185 -4.02 8.39 -9.07
N THR A 186 -4.32 8.42 -10.37
CA THR A 186 -5.66 8.08 -10.89
C THR A 186 -6.03 6.63 -10.57
N ARG A 187 -5.10 5.68 -10.78
CA ARG A 187 -5.31 4.27 -10.41
C ARG A 187 -5.60 4.13 -8.91
N SER A 188 -4.79 4.78 -8.07
CA SER A 188 -4.95 4.72 -6.62
C SER A 188 -6.26 5.37 -6.16
N LEU A 189 -6.65 6.50 -6.74
CA LEU A 189 -7.91 7.19 -6.43
C LEU A 189 -9.11 6.25 -6.63
N VAL A 190 -9.19 5.61 -7.80
CA VAL A 190 -10.29 4.69 -8.11
C VAL A 190 -10.24 3.44 -7.24
N ALA A 191 -9.08 2.80 -7.13
CA ALA A 191 -8.93 1.56 -6.37
C ALA A 191 -9.25 1.76 -4.89
N TRP A 192 -8.65 2.77 -4.24
CA TRP A 192 -8.87 3.04 -2.83
C TRP A 192 -10.29 3.51 -2.53
N GLY A 193 -10.91 4.29 -3.43
CA GLY A 193 -12.32 4.69 -3.28
C GLY A 193 -13.24 3.47 -3.25
N ILE A 194 -13.12 2.60 -4.26
CA ILE A 194 -13.95 1.38 -4.36
C ILE A 194 -13.71 0.47 -3.15
N THR A 195 -12.46 0.19 -2.77
CA THR A 195 -12.15 -0.69 -1.64
C THR A 195 -12.75 -0.17 -0.33
N ASN A 196 -12.67 1.14 -0.06
CA ASN A 196 -13.21 1.72 1.17
C ASN A 196 -14.74 1.69 1.21
N SER A 197 -15.40 2.06 0.11
CA SER A 197 -16.85 1.98 0.03
C SER A 197 -17.36 0.55 0.15
N MET A 198 -16.72 -0.40 -0.53
CA MET A 198 -17.09 -1.81 -0.43
C MET A 198 -16.88 -2.37 0.96
N TYR A 199 -15.76 -2.03 1.62
CA TYR A 199 -15.53 -2.41 3.02
C TYR A 199 -16.64 -1.86 3.93
N GLY A 200 -17.05 -0.59 3.75
CA GLY A 200 -18.13 0.01 4.52
C GLY A 200 -19.49 -0.68 4.30
N ILE A 201 -19.83 -1.01 3.06
CA ILE A 201 -21.06 -1.74 2.71
C ILE A 201 -21.04 -3.15 3.33
N LEU A 202 -19.96 -3.90 3.12
CA LEU A 202 -19.83 -5.27 3.59
C LEU A 202 -19.87 -5.35 5.11
N ARG A 203 -19.17 -4.44 5.80
CA ARG A 203 -19.15 -4.40 7.26
C ARG A 203 -20.56 -4.17 7.84
N ARG A 204 -21.39 -3.32 7.22
CA ARG A 204 -22.78 -3.11 7.66
C ARG A 204 -23.68 -4.30 7.36
N ALA A 205 -23.55 -4.87 6.16
CA ALA A 205 -24.33 -6.03 5.78
C ALA A 205 -24.06 -7.19 6.76
N LEU A 206 -22.80 -7.41 7.12
CA LEU A 206 -22.40 -8.46 8.05
C LEU A 206 -22.76 -8.14 9.51
N SER A 207 -22.62 -6.89 9.96
CA SER A 207 -23.05 -6.50 11.32
C SER A 207 -24.57 -6.56 11.53
N THR A 208 -25.35 -6.80 10.47
CA THR A 208 -26.80 -7.02 10.59
C THR A 208 -27.11 -8.49 10.97
N PHE A 209 -26.13 -9.39 10.87
CA PHE A 209 -26.27 -10.83 11.16
C PHE A 209 -25.56 -11.28 12.45
N GLU A 210 -24.85 -10.37 13.13
CA GLU A 210 -24.27 -10.58 14.48
C GLU A 210 -25.18 -9.94 15.53
#